data_AF-A0A848ZS99-F1
#
_entry.id   AF-A0A848ZS99-F1
#
_cell.length_a   1.000
_cell.length_b   1.000
_cell.length_c   1.000
_cell.angle_alpha   90.00
_cell.angle_beta   90.00
_cell.angle_gamma   90.00
#
_symmetry.space_group_name_H-M   'P 1'
#
loop_
_entity.id
_entity.type
_entity.pdbx_description
1 polymer ?
#
loop_
_entity_poly.entity_id
_entity_poly.type
_entity_poly.pdbx_seq_one_letter_code
_entity_poly.pdbx_strand_id
1 'polypeptide(L)'
;MSTQKNRETMYAFFQKHLDNPGNAKDEEVVIFPVEELYVTKTGQLSTSLGSKFLFDINASLTHNNIELLKEKRQQLNQHLLGLKEKVATISGYSETEINGKLIFSGQTEFETYFLDKYLLEQEGDKIIPLVIFQPKQPKGNLVLYLDNMEDKNSDEAYAMPVKLAQNGHTVLVPDLPGYGELGPGYLKGDAYFKNTSYNQWFAGILNGRSTVAIHTKALQTVVKVCREKLDMEDKKIIGVSIGGFNSSLMHAAVLGLDVAGMLCIDPLLSFESIVANKDYDPAHIPFSVAGALPHYDLPDLAAVMADKKITLVLGKGDRVVDTRFLGAWDFVRENLNAMDKVDNFSVEYMDTNLNYMAHIDQFITD
;
A
#
# COMPACT_ATOMS: atom_id res chain seq x y z
N MET A 1 34.65 21.02 13.48
CA MET A 1 34.95 22.46 13.65
C MET A 1 36.32 22.76 13.06
N SER A 2 36.47 23.86 12.32
CA SER A 2 37.77 24.23 11.72
C SER A 2 38.64 24.98 12.72
N THR A 3 39.93 24.65 12.78
CA THR A 3 40.94 25.38 13.56
C THR A 3 41.49 26.56 12.77
N GLN A 4 42.10 27.54 13.44
CA GLN A 4 42.81 28.65 12.80
C GLN A 4 43.87 28.15 11.83
N LYS A 5 44.72 27.22 12.27
CA LYS A 5 45.77 26.62 11.43
C LYS A 5 45.20 25.98 10.15
N ASN A 6 44.04 25.33 10.24
CA ASN A 6 43.40 24.73 9.06
C ASN A 6 42.90 25.81 8.10
N ARG A 7 42.32 26.90 8.60
CA ARG A 7 41.86 28.04 7.77
C ARG A 7 43.03 28.72 7.07
N GLU A 8 44.11 29.04 7.80
CA GLU A 8 45.30 29.68 7.23
C GLU A 8 45.97 28.80 6.16
N THR A 9 46.04 27.47 6.40
CA THR A 9 46.56 26.51 5.41
C THR A 9 45.68 26.49 4.14
N MET A 10 44.36 26.52 4.31
CA MET A 10 43.41 26.59 3.19
C MET A 10 43.54 27.91 2.41
N TYR A 11 43.68 29.05 3.10
CA TYR A 11 43.90 30.34 2.45
C TYR A 11 45.19 30.33 1.62
N ALA A 12 46.31 29.86 2.20
CA ALA A 12 47.59 29.75 1.50
C ALA A 12 47.51 28.83 0.26
N PHE A 13 46.77 27.71 0.37
CA PHE A 13 46.54 26.80 -0.73
C PHE A 13 45.82 27.51 -1.89
N PHE A 14 44.69 28.17 -1.63
CA PHE A 14 43.94 28.87 -2.68
C PHE A 14 44.71 30.07 -3.24
N GLN A 15 45.42 30.83 -2.41
CA GLN A 15 46.27 31.93 -2.87
C GLN A 15 47.33 31.46 -3.87
N LYS A 16 48.00 30.33 -3.57
CA LYS A 16 48.99 29.73 -4.47
C LYS A 16 48.37 29.19 -5.77
N HIS A 17 47.22 28.52 -5.69
CA HIS A 17 46.65 27.80 -6.85
C HIS A 17 45.72 28.65 -7.71
N LEU A 18 45.28 29.81 -7.22
CA LEU A 18 44.45 30.76 -7.96
C LEU A 18 45.19 32.06 -8.32
N ASP A 19 46.51 32.10 -8.12
CA ASP A 19 47.35 33.29 -8.30
C ASP A 19 46.76 34.55 -7.62
N ASN A 20 46.21 34.37 -6.43
CA ASN A 20 45.58 35.45 -5.65
C ASN A 20 46.57 35.93 -4.58
N PRO A 21 47.36 36.99 -4.82
CA PRO A 21 48.37 37.46 -3.88
C PRO A 21 47.73 37.97 -2.59
N GLY A 22 48.31 37.67 -1.43
CA GLY A 22 47.78 38.14 -0.16
C GLY A 22 48.45 37.51 1.06
N ASN A 23 47.90 37.84 2.24
CA ASN A 23 48.28 37.23 3.51
C ASN A 23 47.37 36.04 3.79
N ALA A 24 47.95 34.90 4.16
CA ALA A 24 47.20 33.70 4.51
C ALA A 24 46.77 33.65 5.99
N LYS A 25 47.09 34.68 6.78
CA LYS A 25 46.72 34.76 8.19
C LYS A 25 45.21 34.92 8.34
N ASP A 26 44.64 34.23 9.33
CA ASP A 26 43.23 34.38 9.68
C ASP A 26 43.07 35.67 10.48
N GLU A 27 42.36 36.63 9.88
CA GLU A 27 42.10 37.91 10.49
C GLU A 27 40.76 37.88 11.22
N GLU A 28 40.69 38.56 12.36
CA GLU A 28 39.41 38.77 13.04
C GLU A 28 38.59 39.75 12.20
N VAL A 29 37.56 39.22 11.55
CA VAL A 29 36.61 40.00 10.73
C VAL A 29 35.30 40.17 11.47
N VAL A 30 34.65 41.31 11.27
CA VAL A 30 33.26 41.50 11.70
C VAL A 30 32.37 40.66 10.79
N ILE A 31 31.79 39.60 11.33
CA ILE A 31 30.82 38.78 10.61
C ILE A 31 29.47 39.51 10.68
N PHE A 32 28.84 39.74 9.53
CA PHE A 32 27.50 40.30 9.47
C PHE A 32 26.53 39.38 10.25
N PRO A 33 25.60 39.95 11.04
CA PRO A 33 24.46 39.20 11.55
C PRO A 33 23.78 38.44 10.41
N VAL A 34 23.37 37.20 10.67
CA VAL A 34 22.74 36.34 9.65
C VAL A 34 21.50 37.00 9.07
N GLU A 35 20.82 37.82 9.87
CA GLU A 35 19.64 38.61 9.49
C GLU A 35 19.95 39.67 8.43
N GLU A 36 21.17 40.21 8.39
CA GLU A 36 21.58 41.15 7.33
C GLU A 36 21.80 40.46 5.98
N LEU A 37 22.00 39.14 6.00
CA LEU A 37 22.10 38.32 4.79
C LEU A 37 20.72 37.88 4.28
N TYR A 38 19.64 38.15 5.03
CA TYR A 38 18.31 37.75 4.61
C TYR A 38 17.79 38.62 3.47
N VAL A 39 17.41 37.97 2.37
CA VAL A 39 16.69 38.61 1.26
C VAL A 39 15.20 38.80 1.62
N THR A 40 14.68 38.07 2.60
CA THR A 40 13.28 38.17 3.08
C THR A 40 13.20 38.36 4.59
N LYS A 41 12.06 38.83 5.13
CA LYS A 41 11.90 39.16 6.56
C LYS A 41 12.36 38.06 7.52
N THR A 42 12.18 36.79 7.15
CA THR A 42 12.50 35.62 7.97
C THR A 42 13.68 34.81 7.43
N GLY A 43 14.32 35.25 6.33
CA GLY A 43 15.29 34.46 5.58
C GLY A 43 14.68 33.29 4.79
N GLN A 44 13.36 33.10 4.85
CA GLN A 44 12.65 32.02 4.16
C GLN A 44 11.51 32.58 3.29
N LEU A 45 11.38 32.07 2.07
CA LEU A 45 10.29 32.45 1.16
C LEU A 45 8.91 32.01 1.71
N SER A 46 8.87 30.85 2.35
CA SER A 46 7.66 30.23 2.88
C SER A 46 6.95 31.10 3.91
N THR A 47 7.69 31.70 4.84
CA THR A 47 7.13 32.48 5.94
C THR A 47 7.10 33.99 5.68
N SER A 48 7.71 34.46 4.60
CA SER A 48 7.79 35.90 4.28
C SER A 48 6.82 36.38 3.21
N LEU A 49 6.39 35.53 2.28
CA LEU A 49 5.68 35.98 1.06
C LEU A 49 4.30 35.34 0.85
N GLY A 50 3.74 34.66 1.86
CA GLY A 50 2.47 33.94 1.71
C GLY A 50 2.53 32.84 0.64
N SER A 51 3.70 32.19 0.53
CA SER A 51 3.99 31.20 -0.51
C SER A 51 3.09 29.96 -0.38
N LYS A 52 2.74 29.36 -1.52
CA LYS A 52 2.11 28.03 -1.57
C LYS A 52 3.17 26.94 -1.72
N PHE A 53 2.95 25.81 -1.08
CA PHE A 53 3.74 24.59 -1.20
C PHE A 53 3.14 23.66 -2.27
N LEU A 54 3.92 22.65 -2.69
CA LEU A 54 3.43 21.58 -3.56
C LEU A 54 2.19 20.89 -2.99
N PHE A 55 2.12 20.74 -1.66
CA PHE A 55 0.94 20.25 -0.96
C PHE A 55 -0.30 21.09 -1.26
N ASP A 56 -0.23 22.42 -1.17
CA ASP A 56 -1.38 23.29 -1.39
C ASP A 56 -1.91 23.20 -2.83
N ILE A 57 -0.99 23.04 -3.79
CA ILE A 57 -1.32 22.86 -5.21
C ILE A 57 -2.02 21.51 -5.40
N ASN A 58 -1.45 20.43 -4.87
CA ASN A 58 -2.02 19.09 -4.96
C ASN A 58 -3.39 19.00 -4.27
N ALA A 59 -3.53 19.57 -3.07
CA ALA A 59 -4.79 19.61 -2.34
C ALA A 59 -5.88 20.36 -3.12
N SER A 60 -5.54 21.50 -3.74
CA SER A 60 -6.47 22.27 -4.56
C SER A 60 -6.93 21.51 -5.81
N LEU A 61 -6.00 20.81 -6.49
CA LEU A 61 -6.33 19.98 -7.65
C LEU A 61 -7.20 18.78 -7.26
N THR A 62 -6.86 18.11 -6.16
CA THR A 62 -7.62 16.97 -5.66
C THR A 62 -9.02 17.37 -5.24
N HIS A 63 -9.21 18.54 -4.62
CA HIS A 63 -10.54 19.03 -4.28
C HIS A 63 -11.46 19.06 -5.53
N ASN A 64 -10.99 19.63 -6.64
CA ASN A 64 -11.74 19.64 -7.89
C ASN A 64 -12.00 18.22 -8.44
N ASN A 65 -11.01 17.33 -8.33
CA ASN A 65 -11.17 15.95 -8.76
C ASN A 65 -12.23 15.19 -7.94
N ILE A 66 -12.30 15.47 -6.64
CA ILE A 66 -13.28 14.87 -5.74
C ILE A 66 -14.68 15.40 -6.02
N GLU A 67 -14.84 16.69 -6.29
CA GLU A 67 -16.14 17.24 -6.69
C GLU A 67 -16.63 16.60 -8.00
N LEU A 68 -15.76 16.45 -9.00
CA LEU A 68 -16.11 15.73 -10.23
C LEU A 68 -16.45 14.25 -9.97
N LEU A 69 -15.77 13.59 -9.04
CA LEU A 69 -16.08 12.21 -8.67
C LEU A 69 -17.43 12.11 -7.94
N LYS A 70 -17.74 13.06 -7.05
CA LYS A 70 -19.05 13.16 -6.38
C LYS A 70 -20.18 13.37 -7.38
N GLU A 71 -19.99 14.24 -8.39
CA GLU A 71 -20.95 14.44 -9.47
C GLU A 71 -21.23 13.13 -10.22
N LYS A 72 -20.20 12.36 -10.57
CA LYS A 72 -20.36 11.04 -11.21
C LYS A 72 -21.13 10.07 -10.32
N ARG A 73 -20.88 10.07 -9.00
CA ARG A 73 -21.60 9.22 -8.03
C ARG A 73 -23.09 9.55 -7.91
N GLN A 74 -23.56 10.73 -8.32
CA GLN A 74 -25.00 11.02 -8.41
C GLN A 74 -25.72 10.10 -9.41
N GLN A 75 -25.01 9.66 -10.45
CA GLN A 75 -25.47 8.65 -11.42
C GLN A 75 -24.69 7.35 -11.21
N LEU A 76 -24.74 6.82 -9.98
CA LEU A 76 -23.86 5.73 -9.53
C LEU A 76 -23.84 4.52 -10.47
N ASN A 77 -25.00 4.04 -10.91
CA ASN A 77 -25.07 2.90 -11.84
C ASN A 77 -24.29 3.16 -13.15
N GLN A 78 -24.33 4.38 -13.69
CA GLN A 78 -23.58 4.75 -14.88
C GLN A 78 -22.09 4.94 -14.58
N HIS A 79 -21.74 5.42 -13.40
CA HIS A 79 -20.35 5.57 -12.96
C HIS A 79 -19.66 4.21 -12.78
N LEU A 80 -20.34 3.27 -12.12
CA LEU A 80 -19.88 1.90 -11.90
C LEU A 80 -19.86 1.09 -13.21
N LEU A 81 -20.73 1.41 -14.17
CA LEU A 81 -20.68 0.83 -15.51
C LEU A 81 -19.33 1.16 -16.17
N GLY A 82 -18.61 0.13 -16.59
CA GLY A 82 -17.29 0.28 -17.20
C GLY A 82 -16.17 0.60 -16.19
N LEU A 83 -16.41 0.52 -14.88
CA LEU A 83 -15.40 0.81 -13.87
C LEU A 83 -14.21 -0.16 -13.97
N LYS A 84 -14.46 -1.43 -14.26
CA LYS A 84 -13.40 -2.44 -14.45
C LYS A 84 -12.41 -2.03 -15.53
N GLU A 85 -12.89 -1.58 -16.69
CA GLU A 85 -12.06 -1.12 -17.81
C GLU A 85 -11.29 0.16 -17.46
N LYS A 86 -11.92 1.11 -16.74
CA LYS A 86 -11.24 2.31 -16.24
C LYS A 86 -10.12 1.95 -15.27
N VAL A 87 -10.38 1.06 -14.31
CA VAL A 87 -9.40 0.57 -13.33
C VAL A 87 -8.23 -0.10 -14.04
N ALA A 88 -8.49 -0.98 -15.01
CA ALA A 88 -7.45 -1.62 -15.80
C ALA A 88 -6.57 -0.58 -16.54
N THR A 89 -7.22 0.36 -17.23
CA THR A 89 -6.54 1.37 -18.05
C THR A 89 -5.68 2.31 -17.20
N ILE A 90 -6.22 2.84 -16.10
CA ILE A 90 -5.55 3.85 -15.28
C ILE A 90 -4.44 3.22 -14.42
N SER A 91 -4.67 2.03 -13.87
CA SER A 91 -3.64 1.33 -13.10
C SER A 91 -2.49 0.82 -13.99
N GLY A 92 -2.70 0.71 -15.31
CA GLY A 92 -1.76 0.08 -16.22
C GLY A 92 -1.79 -1.44 -16.16
N TYR A 93 -2.88 -2.02 -15.65
CA TYR A 93 -3.08 -3.46 -15.64
C TYR A 93 -3.41 -3.95 -17.06
N SER A 94 -2.70 -5.00 -17.48
CA SER A 94 -2.95 -5.68 -18.74
C SER A 94 -3.22 -7.15 -18.47
N GLU A 95 -4.36 -7.63 -18.93
CA GLU A 95 -4.66 -9.06 -18.94
C GLU A 95 -3.70 -9.74 -19.92
N THR A 96 -2.79 -10.52 -19.34
CA THR A 96 -1.78 -11.31 -20.03
C THR A 96 -1.89 -12.73 -19.53
N GLU A 97 -1.32 -13.69 -20.24
CA GLU A 97 -1.36 -15.09 -19.82
C GLU A 97 -0.86 -15.22 -18.37
N ILE A 98 -1.65 -15.91 -17.55
CA ILE A 98 -1.34 -16.17 -16.15
C ILE A 98 -0.73 -17.56 -16.10
N ASN A 99 0.60 -17.60 -16.19
CA ASN A 99 1.38 -18.82 -16.17
C ASN A 99 2.49 -18.70 -15.12
N GLY A 100 2.84 -19.85 -14.53
CA GLY A 100 3.94 -19.96 -13.58
C GLY A 100 4.17 -21.41 -13.21
N LYS A 101 5.40 -21.72 -12.83
CA LYS A 101 5.80 -23.02 -12.31
C LYS A 101 5.87 -22.93 -10.78
N LEU A 102 5.05 -23.72 -10.11
CA LEU A 102 5.09 -23.84 -8.66
C LEU A 102 6.20 -24.83 -8.27
N ILE A 103 7.16 -24.36 -7.49
CA ILE A 103 8.32 -25.14 -7.04
C ILE A 103 8.19 -25.31 -5.53
N PHE A 104 8.04 -26.54 -5.07
CA PHE A 104 8.08 -26.87 -3.65
C PHE A 104 9.51 -26.72 -3.11
N SER A 105 9.68 -25.94 -2.04
CA SER A 105 10.99 -25.64 -1.44
C SER A 105 11.17 -26.22 -0.04
N GLY A 106 10.10 -26.76 0.57
CA GLY A 106 10.18 -27.51 1.82
C GLY A 106 8.86 -27.55 2.56
N GLN A 107 8.76 -28.46 3.53
CA GLN A 107 7.61 -28.56 4.43
C GLN A 107 8.12 -28.71 5.87
N THR A 108 7.41 -28.10 6.80
CA THR A 108 7.58 -28.32 8.24
C THR A 108 6.26 -28.81 8.82
N GLU A 109 6.30 -29.94 9.52
CA GLU A 109 5.12 -30.51 10.16
C GLU A 109 4.96 -29.94 11.58
N PHE A 110 3.75 -29.51 11.90
CA PHE A 110 3.31 -29.13 13.23
C PHE A 110 2.18 -30.05 13.71
N GLU A 111 1.81 -29.96 14.98
CA GLU A 111 0.78 -30.84 15.57
C GLU A 111 -0.55 -30.78 14.79
N THR A 112 -0.99 -29.59 14.39
CA THR A 112 -2.32 -29.34 13.81
C THR A 112 -2.32 -28.94 12.33
N TYR A 113 -1.16 -28.63 11.75
CA TYR A 113 -1.02 -28.17 10.36
C TYR A 113 0.35 -28.51 9.77
N PHE A 114 0.50 -28.33 8.46
CA PHE A 114 1.77 -28.33 7.74
C PHE A 114 2.08 -26.91 7.25
N LEU A 115 3.33 -26.48 7.36
CA LEU A 115 3.84 -25.28 6.73
C LEU A 115 4.60 -25.67 5.47
N ASP A 116 4.01 -25.42 4.31
CA ASP A 116 4.67 -25.64 3.03
C ASP A 116 5.26 -24.33 2.52
N LYS A 117 6.45 -24.42 1.95
CA LYS A 117 7.14 -23.32 1.29
C LYS A 117 7.18 -23.59 -0.20
N TYR A 118 6.84 -22.57 -0.99
CA TYR A 118 6.90 -22.63 -2.44
C TYR A 118 7.55 -21.39 -3.02
N LEU A 119 8.13 -21.57 -4.20
CA LEU A 119 8.54 -20.48 -5.10
C LEU A 119 7.67 -20.59 -6.36
N LEU A 120 6.97 -19.52 -6.71
CA LEU A 120 6.27 -19.42 -7.98
C LEU A 120 7.18 -18.71 -9.00
N GLU A 121 7.72 -19.47 -9.93
CA GLU A 121 8.59 -18.98 -11.00
C GLU A 121 7.74 -18.57 -12.22
N GLN A 122 7.95 -17.36 -12.71
CA GLN A 122 7.31 -16.80 -13.91
C GLN A 122 8.38 -16.38 -14.93
N GLU A 123 7.95 -16.09 -16.17
CA GLU A 123 8.85 -15.62 -17.22
C GLU A 123 9.64 -14.37 -16.83
N GLY A 124 10.89 -14.29 -17.30
CA GLY A 124 11.78 -13.17 -17.07
C GLY A 124 12.36 -13.13 -15.66
N ASP A 125 12.69 -14.30 -15.10
CA ASP A 125 13.33 -14.48 -13.78
C ASP A 125 12.51 -13.88 -12.62
N LYS A 126 11.19 -13.77 -12.78
CA LYS A 126 10.29 -13.28 -11.74
C LYS A 126 9.92 -14.45 -10.82
N ILE A 127 10.23 -14.30 -9.54
CA ILE A 127 9.93 -15.31 -8.52
C ILE A 127 9.05 -14.66 -7.46
N ILE A 128 7.95 -15.35 -7.11
CA ILE A 128 7.09 -14.98 -5.98
C ILE A 128 7.23 -16.07 -4.91
N PRO A 129 7.91 -15.80 -3.79
CA PRO A 129 7.88 -16.66 -2.62
C PRO A 129 6.48 -16.67 -2.00
N LEU A 130 6.06 -17.84 -1.53
CA LEU A 130 4.85 -17.97 -0.75
C LEU A 130 4.95 -19.12 0.25
N VAL A 131 4.19 -19.02 1.33
CA VAL A 131 3.99 -20.12 2.27
C VAL A 131 2.52 -20.48 2.37
N ILE A 132 2.24 -21.75 2.60
CA ILE A 132 0.88 -22.27 2.76
C ILE A 132 0.79 -23.04 4.07
N PHE A 133 -0.11 -22.60 4.94
CA PHE A 133 -0.46 -23.32 6.15
C PHE A 133 -1.64 -24.26 5.85
N GLN A 134 -1.35 -25.56 5.78
CA GLN A 134 -2.34 -26.59 5.49
C GLN A 134 -2.84 -27.24 6.79
N PRO A 135 -4.10 -27.04 7.20
CA PRO A 135 -4.64 -27.70 8.37
C PRO A 135 -4.73 -29.21 8.16
N LYS A 136 -4.38 -30.00 9.17
CA LYS A 136 -4.57 -31.47 9.15
C LYS A 136 -6.05 -31.85 9.16
N GLN A 137 -6.93 -30.95 9.61
CA GLN A 137 -8.38 -31.09 9.62
C GLN A 137 -9.03 -29.88 8.90
N PRO A 138 -9.11 -29.87 7.56
CA PRO A 138 -9.58 -28.74 6.79
C PRO A 138 -11.10 -28.54 6.88
N LYS A 139 -11.54 -27.27 6.98
CA LYS A 139 -12.95 -26.84 6.95
C LYS A 139 -13.43 -26.26 5.61
N GLY A 140 -12.56 -26.25 4.59
CA GLY A 140 -12.93 -25.93 3.20
C GLY A 140 -12.61 -24.52 2.69
N ASN A 141 -12.33 -23.54 3.56
CA ASN A 141 -11.96 -22.18 3.14
C ASN A 141 -10.46 -22.06 2.83
N LEU A 142 -10.14 -21.22 1.83
CA LEU A 142 -8.80 -20.72 1.54
C LEU A 142 -8.73 -19.24 1.96
N VAL A 143 -7.89 -18.91 2.92
CA VAL A 143 -7.62 -17.54 3.33
C VAL A 143 -6.40 -17.03 2.58
N LEU A 144 -6.58 -16.01 1.75
CA LEU A 144 -5.49 -15.26 1.13
C LEU A 144 -5.09 -14.13 2.08
N TYR A 145 -3.99 -14.31 2.80
CA TYR A 145 -3.55 -13.39 3.84
C TYR A 145 -2.41 -12.49 3.33
N LEU A 146 -2.64 -11.18 3.31
CA LEU A 146 -1.72 -10.18 2.75
C LEU A 146 -1.26 -9.23 3.85
N ASP A 147 0.03 -9.30 4.16
CA ASP A 147 0.68 -8.47 5.18
C ASP A 147 2.16 -8.23 4.83
N ASN A 148 2.69 -7.10 5.28
CA ASN A 148 4.12 -6.80 5.21
C ASN A 148 4.79 -7.21 6.52
N MET A 149 4.98 -8.51 6.70
CA MET A 149 5.61 -9.07 7.89
C MET A 149 7.08 -8.63 7.99
N GLU A 150 7.43 -7.87 9.02
CA GLU A 150 8.77 -7.29 9.21
C GLU A 150 9.85 -8.34 9.57
N ASP A 151 9.51 -9.35 10.38
CA ASP A 151 10.42 -10.45 10.74
C ASP A 151 9.78 -11.82 10.50
N LYS A 152 9.94 -12.32 9.27
CA LYS A 152 9.44 -13.64 8.86
C LYS A 152 10.19 -14.82 9.47
N ASN A 153 11.23 -14.58 10.26
CA ASN A 153 11.86 -15.66 11.04
C ASN A 153 11.23 -15.79 12.43
N SER A 154 10.38 -14.85 12.84
CA SER A 154 9.64 -14.91 14.10
C SER A 154 8.29 -15.61 13.90
N ASP A 155 7.97 -16.55 14.80
CA ASP A 155 6.64 -17.17 14.88
C ASP A 155 5.55 -16.11 15.16
N GLU A 156 5.91 -14.98 15.77
CA GLU A 156 4.99 -13.88 16.08
C GLU A 156 4.47 -13.21 14.81
N ALA A 157 5.29 -13.10 13.75
CA ALA A 157 4.87 -12.56 12.47
C ALA A 157 3.82 -13.43 11.78
N TYR A 158 3.84 -14.74 12.05
CA TYR A 158 2.87 -15.70 11.53
C TYR A 158 1.75 -16.05 12.52
N ALA A 159 1.65 -15.35 13.66
CA ALA A 159 0.66 -15.69 14.69
C ALA A 159 -0.77 -15.78 14.12
N MET A 160 -1.12 -14.86 13.23
CA MET A 160 -2.41 -14.80 12.54
C MET A 160 -2.63 -16.00 11.59
N PRO A 161 -1.77 -16.24 10.57
CA PRO A 161 -1.84 -17.45 9.75
C PRO A 161 -1.83 -18.78 10.53
N VAL A 162 -1.01 -18.88 11.57
CA VAL A 162 -0.92 -20.08 12.42
C VAL A 162 -2.25 -20.34 13.10
N LYS A 163 -2.88 -19.32 13.68
CA LYS A 163 -4.17 -19.48 14.37
C LYS A 163 -5.29 -19.87 13.41
N LEU A 164 -5.33 -19.26 12.24
CA LEU A 164 -6.28 -19.61 11.18
C LEU A 164 -6.14 -21.07 10.73
N ALA A 165 -4.90 -21.54 10.58
CA ALA A 165 -4.61 -22.94 10.27
C ALA A 165 -5.05 -23.88 11.40
N GLN A 166 -4.77 -23.53 12.66
CA GLN A 166 -5.27 -24.29 13.81
C GLN A 166 -6.80 -24.37 13.87
N ASN A 167 -7.50 -23.33 13.37
CA ASN A 167 -8.95 -23.28 13.27
C ASN A 167 -9.50 -24.04 12.04
N GLY A 168 -8.65 -24.66 11.22
CA GLY A 168 -9.04 -25.51 10.10
C GLY A 168 -9.10 -24.81 8.74
N HIS A 169 -8.56 -23.60 8.60
CA HIS A 169 -8.51 -22.87 7.33
C HIS A 169 -7.18 -23.10 6.62
N THR A 170 -7.20 -23.33 5.32
CA THR A 170 -5.96 -23.28 4.53
C THR A 170 -5.57 -21.82 4.38
N VAL A 171 -4.33 -21.45 4.72
CA VAL A 171 -3.88 -20.04 4.65
C VAL A 171 -2.75 -19.93 3.63
N LEU A 172 -2.95 -19.10 2.62
CA LEU A 172 -1.98 -18.76 1.59
C LEU A 172 -1.41 -17.37 1.89
N VAL A 173 -0.09 -17.30 2.09
CA VAL A 173 0.63 -16.07 2.44
C VAL A 173 1.73 -15.82 1.39
N PRO A 174 1.43 -15.03 0.34
CA PRO A 174 2.41 -14.70 -0.69
C PRO A 174 3.17 -13.41 -0.40
N ASP A 175 4.38 -13.31 -0.94
CA ASP A 175 5.20 -12.11 -0.91
C ASP A 175 4.94 -11.30 -2.18
N LEU A 176 4.28 -10.15 -2.05
CA LEU A 176 4.05 -9.30 -3.21
C LEU A 176 5.34 -8.55 -3.60
N PRO A 177 5.55 -8.27 -4.89
CA PRO A 177 6.71 -7.51 -5.35
C PRO A 177 6.92 -6.21 -4.55
N GLY A 178 8.11 -6.03 -3.96
CA GLY A 178 8.42 -4.90 -3.09
C GLY A 178 8.19 -5.13 -1.60
N TYR A 179 7.69 -6.31 -1.20
CA TYR A 179 7.38 -6.68 0.19
C TYR A 179 7.93 -8.07 0.57
N GLY A 180 8.10 -8.32 1.86
CA GLY A 180 8.65 -9.58 2.37
C GLY A 180 10.05 -9.87 1.82
N GLU A 181 10.28 -11.10 1.35
CA GLU A 181 11.53 -11.53 0.71
C GLU A 181 11.81 -10.81 -0.62
N LEU A 182 10.79 -10.16 -1.21
CA LEU A 182 10.91 -9.34 -2.42
C LEU A 182 11.08 -7.84 -2.12
N GLY A 183 11.20 -7.46 -0.84
CA GLY A 183 11.09 -6.07 -0.40
C GLY A 183 12.11 -5.64 0.66
N PRO A 184 12.28 -4.31 0.85
CA PRO A 184 12.19 -3.28 -0.19
C PRO A 184 13.35 -3.39 -1.22
N GLY A 185 14.18 -4.43 -1.11
CA GLY A 185 15.31 -4.69 -2.00
C GLY A 185 16.45 -3.65 -1.86
N TYR A 186 17.40 -3.71 -2.78
CA TYR A 186 18.53 -2.77 -2.86
C TYR A 186 18.17 -1.44 -3.53
N LEU A 187 17.07 -1.40 -4.30
CA LEU A 187 16.61 -0.25 -5.08
C LEU A 187 15.82 0.74 -4.22
N LYS A 188 16.49 1.36 -3.26
CA LYS A 188 15.92 2.43 -2.43
C LYS A 188 15.85 3.76 -3.18
N GLY A 189 16.92 4.07 -3.92
CA GLY A 189 17.13 5.36 -4.60
C GLY A 189 17.25 6.53 -3.62
N ASP A 190 17.14 7.76 -4.12
CA ASP A 190 17.27 9.02 -3.37
C ASP A 190 15.97 9.48 -2.67
N ALA A 191 14.80 9.08 -3.18
CA ALA A 191 13.50 9.34 -2.57
C ALA A 191 13.02 8.13 -1.73
N TYR A 192 13.58 8.01 -0.52
CA TYR A 192 13.31 6.91 0.41
C TYR A 192 12.85 7.44 1.77
N PHE A 193 11.60 7.17 2.15
CA PHE A 193 10.97 7.71 3.36
C PHE A 193 10.33 6.59 4.16
N LYS A 194 10.67 6.48 5.45
CA LYS A 194 10.12 5.46 6.37
C LYS A 194 10.06 4.05 5.74
N ASN A 195 11.21 3.57 5.26
CA ASN A 195 11.34 2.26 4.61
C ASN A 195 10.59 2.09 3.27
N THR A 196 10.08 3.17 2.67
CA THR A 196 9.32 3.16 1.42
C THR A 196 10.08 3.88 0.30
N SER A 197 10.27 3.20 -0.83
CA SER A 197 10.89 3.80 -2.04
C SER A 197 9.83 4.45 -2.92
N TYR A 198 9.90 5.77 -3.07
CA TYR A 198 9.04 6.50 -4.00
C TYR A 198 9.51 6.35 -5.43
N ASN A 199 10.79 6.05 -5.63
CA ASN A 199 11.36 5.85 -6.96
C ASN A 199 10.73 4.66 -7.69
N GLN A 200 10.37 3.60 -6.97
CA GLN A 200 9.62 2.49 -7.55
C GLN A 200 8.22 2.93 -7.99
N TRP A 201 7.55 3.77 -7.20
CA TRP A 201 6.25 4.34 -7.57
C TRP A 201 6.36 5.28 -8.77
N PHE A 202 7.35 6.18 -8.80
CA PHE A 202 7.61 7.07 -9.94
C PHE A 202 7.93 6.28 -11.21
N ALA A 203 8.71 5.20 -11.11
CA ALA A 203 8.98 4.32 -12.25
C ALA A 203 7.68 3.73 -12.83
N GLY A 204 6.74 3.34 -11.96
CA GLY A 204 5.41 2.89 -12.35
C GLY A 204 4.58 3.95 -13.08
N ILE A 205 4.73 5.22 -12.71
CA ILE A 205 4.10 6.33 -13.44
C ILE A 205 4.72 6.49 -14.82
N LEU A 206 6.06 6.50 -14.89
CA LEU A 206 6.80 6.74 -16.13
C LEU A 206 6.62 5.62 -17.18
N ASN A 207 6.39 4.39 -16.73
CA ASN A 207 6.17 3.25 -17.62
C ASN A 207 4.68 2.89 -17.81
N GLY A 208 3.77 3.67 -17.20
CA GLY A 208 2.33 3.44 -17.28
C GLY A 208 1.85 2.14 -16.64
N ARG A 209 2.54 1.65 -15.60
CA ARG A 209 2.19 0.45 -14.84
C ARG A 209 2.45 0.64 -13.34
N SER A 210 1.38 0.93 -12.61
CA SER A 210 1.42 1.11 -11.15
C SER A 210 1.91 -0.15 -10.41
N THR A 211 2.47 0.05 -9.21
CA THR A 211 2.78 -1.05 -8.28
C THR A 211 1.53 -1.86 -7.94
N VAL A 212 0.37 -1.23 -7.80
CA VAL A 212 -0.92 -1.90 -7.60
C VAL A 212 -1.24 -2.86 -8.75
N ALA A 213 -1.04 -2.47 -10.02
CA ALA A 213 -1.23 -3.36 -11.15
C ALA A 213 -0.26 -4.57 -11.13
N ILE A 214 0.97 -4.37 -10.66
CA ILE A 214 1.94 -5.45 -10.46
C ILE A 214 1.46 -6.41 -9.36
N HIS A 215 1.01 -5.88 -8.22
CA HIS A 215 0.43 -6.68 -7.13
C HIS A 215 -0.81 -7.45 -7.60
N THR A 216 -1.72 -6.82 -8.33
CA THR A 216 -2.91 -7.47 -8.87
C THR A 216 -2.54 -8.68 -9.73
N LYS A 217 -1.58 -8.52 -10.65
CA LYS A 217 -1.11 -9.63 -11.49
C LYS A 217 -0.46 -10.73 -10.66
N ALA A 218 0.35 -10.38 -9.65
CA ALA A 218 0.97 -11.34 -8.74
C ALA A 218 -0.09 -12.16 -7.99
N LEU A 219 -1.08 -11.50 -7.39
CA LEU A 219 -2.18 -12.13 -6.66
C LEU A 219 -2.98 -13.10 -7.54
N GLN A 220 -3.38 -12.66 -8.73
CA GLN A 220 -4.09 -13.51 -9.68
C GLN A 220 -3.26 -14.72 -10.12
N THR A 221 -1.94 -14.54 -10.30
CA THR A 221 -1.04 -15.63 -10.67
C THR A 221 -0.88 -16.65 -9.56
N VAL A 222 -0.57 -16.19 -8.35
CA VAL A 222 -0.43 -17.06 -7.17
C VAL A 222 -1.71 -17.86 -6.96
N VAL A 223 -2.87 -17.18 -6.91
CA VAL A 223 -4.14 -17.86 -6.67
C VAL A 223 -4.46 -18.86 -7.76
N LYS A 224 -4.33 -18.50 -9.04
CA LYS A 224 -4.63 -19.41 -10.16
C LYS A 224 -3.74 -20.64 -10.09
N VAL A 225 -2.42 -20.47 -9.99
CA VAL A 225 -1.47 -21.58 -10.01
C VAL A 225 -1.61 -22.45 -8.77
N CYS A 226 -1.80 -21.88 -7.58
CA CYS A 226 -2.03 -22.68 -6.37
C CYS A 226 -3.33 -23.47 -6.46
N ARG A 227 -4.41 -22.90 -7.01
CA ARG A 227 -5.66 -23.65 -7.24
C ARG A 227 -5.44 -24.86 -8.13
N GLU A 228 -4.84 -24.66 -9.30
CA GLU A 228 -4.64 -25.71 -10.31
C GLU A 228 -3.60 -26.77 -9.92
N LYS A 229 -2.63 -26.45 -9.06
CA LYS A 229 -1.50 -27.34 -8.74
C LYS A 229 -1.61 -28.02 -7.38
N LEU A 230 -2.47 -27.52 -6.50
CA LEU A 230 -2.59 -28.01 -5.12
C LEU A 230 -4.02 -28.45 -4.78
N ASP A 231 -4.83 -28.77 -5.80
CA ASP A 231 -6.20 -29.26 -5.67
C ASP A 231 -7.08 -28.36 -4.78
N MET A 232 -7.05 -27.03 -5.02
CA MET A 232 -7.79 -26.03 -4.24
C MET A 232 -8.96 -25.39 -5.01
N GLU A 233 -9.41 -26.00 -6.11
CA GLU A 233 -10.43 -25.43 -7.01
C GLU A 233 -11.77 -25.20 -6.31
N ASP A 234 -12.19 -26.11 -5.44
CA ASP A 234 -13.47 -26.03 -4.72
C ASP A 234 -13.43 -25.06 -3.51
N LYS A 235 -12.26 -24.52 -3.17
CA LYS A 235 -12.10 -23.64 -2.00
C LYS A 235 -12.56 -22.22 -2.32
N LYS A 236 -13.50 -21.72 -1.51
CA LYS A 236 -13.86 -20.30 -1.47
C LYS A 236 -12.69 -19.49 -0.93
N ILE A 237 -12.35 -18.41 -1.63
CA ILE A 237 -11.29 -17.51 -1.19
C ILE A 237 -11.87 -16.41 -0.32
N ILE A 238 -11.30 -16.26 0.87
CA ILE A 238 -11.52 -15.12 1.74
C ILE A 238 -10.23 -14.32 1.75
N GLY A 239 -10.29 -13.06 1.34
CA GLY A 239 -9.14 -12.17 1.39
C GLY A 239 -9.03 -11.51 2.77
N VAL A 240 -7.86 -11.58 3.38
CA VAL A 240 -7.52 -10.82 4.59
C VAL A 240 -6.34 -9.94 4.23
N SER A 241 -6.48 -8.64 4.40
CA SER A 241 -5.43 -7.67 4.06
C SER A 241 -5.17 -6.70 5.19
N ILE A 242 -3.90 -6.37 5.42
CA ILE A 242 -3.46 -5.41 6.43
C ILE A 242 -2.90 -4.17 5.74
N GLY A 243 -3.22 -2.97 6.25
CA GLY A 243 -2.68 -1.73 5.68
C GLY A 243 -3.13 -1.51 4.24
N GLY A 244 -2.23 -0.97 3.41
CA GLY A 244 -2.50 -0.68 2.00
C GLY A 244 -2.71 -1.89 1.08
N PHE A 245 -2.49 -3.13 1.56
CA PHE A 245 -2.77 -4.33 0.76
C PHE A 245 -4.25 -4.46 0.38
N ASN A 246 -5.15 -3.81 1.12
CA ASN A 246 -6.57 -3.74 0.78
C ASN A 246 -6.77 -3.13 -0.62
N SER A 247 -6.00 -2.10 -0.99
CA SER A 247 -6.04 -1.50 -2.32
C SER A 247 -5.67 -2.52 -3.38
N SER A 248 -4.59 -3.29 -3.17
CA SER A 248 -4.14 -4.31 -4.12
C SER A 248 -5.16 -5.44 -4.31
N LEU A 249 -5.76 -5.89 -3.20
CA LEU A 249 -6.76 -6.94 -3.17
C LEU A 249 -8.07 -6.50 -3.84
N MET A 250 -8.55 -5.28 -3.55
CA MET A 250 -9.75 -4.72 -4.18
C MET A 250 -9.56 -4.55 -5.69
N HIS A 251 -8.39 -4.07 -6.14
CA HIS A 251 -8.08 -4.00 -7.58
C HIS A 251 -8.06 -5.39 -8.20
N ALA A 252 -7.44 -6.37 -7.54
CA ALA A 252 -7.42 -7.74 -8.03
C ALA A 252 -8.83 -8.33 -8.16
N ALA A 253 -9.69 -8.10 -7.17
CA ALA A 253 -11.07 -8.57 -7.17
C ALA A 253 -11.90 -7.96 -8.31
N VAL A 254 -11.86 -6.63 -8.46
CA VAL A 254 -12.52 -5.93 -9.59
C VAL A 254 -11.99 -6.41 -10.95
N LEU A 255 -10.69 -6.73 -11.03
CA LEU A 255 -10.04 -7.19 -12.25
C LEU A 255 -10.13 -8.71 -12.47
N GLY A 256 -10.95 -9.42 -11.69
CA GLY A 256 -11.35 -10.82 -11.98
C GLY A 256 -10.85 -11.87 -11.00
N LEU A 257 -10.20 -11.49 -9.90
CA LEU A 257 -9.90 -12.42 -8.82
C LEU A 257 -11.18 -12.75 -8.02
N ASP A 258 -11.68 -13.97 -8.13
CA ASP A 258 -12.91 -14.36 -7.42
C ASP A 258 -12.65 -14.60 -5.93
N VAL A 259 -13.02 -13.60 -5.13
CA VAL A 259 -13.07 -13.64 -3.67
C VAL A 259 -14.52 -13.67 -3.21
N ALA A 260 -14.81 -14.43 -2.15
CA ALA A 260 -16.13 -14.47 -1.53
C ALA A 260 -16.36 -13.26 -0.59
N GLY A 261 -15.29 -12.81 0.06
CA GLY A 261 -15.30 -11.64 0.92
C GLY A 261 -13.90 -11.15 1.24
N MET A 262 -13.82 -9.93 1.78
CA MET A 262 -12.59 -9.25 2.13
C MET A 262 -12.68 -8.64 3.52
N LEU A 263 -11.77 -9.03 4.40
CA LEU A 263 -11.53 -8.35 5.66
C LEU A 263 -10.30 -7.45 5.52
N CYS A 264 -10.50 -6.15 5.68
CA CYS A 264 -9.48 -5.13 5.48
C CYS A 264 -9.16 -4.49 6.82
N ILE A 265 -7.97 -4.75 7.31
CA ILE A 265 -7.51 -4.41 8.66
C ILE A 265 -6.58 -3.21 8.56
N ASP A 266 -6.86 -2.14 9.32
CA ASP A 266 -6.18 -0.85 9.23
C ASP A 266 -5.98 -0.38 7.76
N PRO A 267 -7.04 -0.41 6.94
CA PRO A 267 -6.91 -0.27 5.49
C PRO A 267 -6.56 1.15 5.04
N LEU A 268 -5.98 1.28 3.85
CA LEU A 268 -6.03 2.53 3.12
C LEU A 268 -7.49 2.81 2.73
N LEU A 269 -8.10 3.82 3.36
CA LEU A 269 -9.53 4.11 3.18
C LEU A 269 -9.88 4.75 1.84
N SER A 270 -8.98 5.55 1.28
CA SER A 270 -9.23 6.35 0.08
C SER A 270 -7.91 6.92 -0.45
N PHE A 271 -7.81 7.15 -1.75
CA PHE A 271 -6.72 7.92 -2.35
C PHE A 271 -6.79 9.41 -2.00
N GLU A 272 -8.00 9.94 -1.74
CA GLU A 272 -8.20 11.30 -1.22
C GLU A 272 -7.46 11.48 0.10
N SER A 273 -7.46 10.48 0.98
CA SER A 273 -6.84 10.58 2.31
C SER A 273 -5.33 10.79 2.25
N ILE A 274 -4.67 10.28 1.22
CA ILE A 274 -3.24 10.51 0.96
C ILE A 274 -3.00 11.96 0.59
N VAL A 275 -3.79 12.52 -0.33
CA VAL A 275 -3.52 13.86 -0.87
C VAL A 275 -4.04 14.97 0.04
N ALA A 276 -5.13 14.72 0.77
CA ALA A 276 -5.72 15.67 1.70
C ALA A 276 -4.95 15.78 3.03
N ASN A 277 -4.08 14.82 3.33
CA ASN A 277 -3.23 14.84 4.53
C ASN A 277 -1.80 15.22 4.17
N LYS A 278 -1.31 16.34 4.69
CA LYS A 278 0.08 16.78 4.46
C LYS A 278 1.11 15.80 5.03
N ASP A 279 0.76 15.14 6.13
CA ASP A 279 1.61 14.22 6.88
C ASP A 279 1.15 12.77 6.70
N TYR A 280 0.64 12.44 5.50
CA TYR A 280 0.24 11.08 5.15
C TYR A 280 1.37 10.07 5.38
N ASP A 281 1.02 8.81 5.64
CA ASP A 281 2.02 7.75 5.78
C ASP A 281 2.64 7.40 4.42
N PRO A 282 3.97 7.58 4.24
CA PRO A 282 4.68 7.16 3.04
C PRO A 282 4.40 5.71 2.63
N ALA A 283 4.13 4.81 3.58
CA ALA A 283 3.83 3.40 3.32
C ALA A 283 2.59 3.17 2.44
N HIS A 284 1.70 4.16 2.30
CA HIS A 284 0.52 4.08 1.43
C HIS A 284 0.84 4.30 -0.06
N ILE A 285 1.96 4.94 -0.39
CA ILE A 285 2.26 5.35 -1.78
C ILE A 285 2.36 4.17 -2.75
N PRO A 286 3.05 3.06 -2.43
CA PRO A 286 3.09 1.90 -3.32
C PRO A 286 1.71 1.25 -3.56
N PHE A 287 0.73 1.55 -2.71
CA PHE A 287 -0.65 1.05 -2.82
C PHE A 287 -1.60 2.06 -3.47
N SER A 288 -1.07 3.18 -3.96
CA SER A 288 -1.81 4.22 -4.66
C SER A 288 -1.66 4.14 -6.18
N VAL A 289 -2.69 4.56 -6.91
CA VAL A 289 -2.67 4.63 -8.38
C VAL A 289 -2.66 6.09 -8.81
N ALA A 290 -1.58 6.52 -9.47
CA ALA A 290 -1.47 7.86 -10.01
C ALA A 290 -2.55 8.11 -11.07
N GLY A 291 -3.28 9.21 -10.94
CA GLY A 291 -4.37 9.56 -11.86
C GLY A 291 -5.69 8.81 -11.62
N ALA A 292 -5.82 8.01 -10.55
CA ALA A 292 -7.10 7.38 -10.21
C ALA A 292 -8.21 8.41 -9.97
N LEU A 293 -7.94 9.46 -9.21
CA LEU A 293 -8.84 10.61 -9.10
C LEU A 293 -8.70 11.48 -10.37
N PRO A 294 -9.79 11.89 -11.04
CA PRO A 294 -11.20 11.89 -10.64
C PRO A 294 -12.05 10.72 -11.17
N HIS A 295 -11.43 9.63 -11.59
CA HIS A 295 -12.09 8.52 -12.28
C HIS A 295 -12.67 7.49 -11.33
N TYR A 296 -11.97 7.18 -10.24
CA TYR A 296 -12.43 6.30 -9.17
C TYR A 296 -11.58 6.47 -7.91
N ASP A 297 -12.10 5.97 -6.80
CA ASP A 297 -11.43 5.81 -5.53
C ASP A 297 -11.71 4.41 -4.95
N LEU A 298 -11.09 4.02 -3.84
CA LEU A 298 -11.27 2.71 -3.20
C LEU A 298 -12.74 2.40 -2.82
N PRO A 299 -13.54 3.35 -2.30
CA PRO A 299 -14.97 3.13 -2.08
C PRO A 299 -15.74 2.75 -3.35
N ASP A 300 -15.36 3.28 -4.53
CA ASP A 300 -16.02 2.92 -5.79
C ASP A 300 -15.74 1.46 -6.17
N LEU A 301 -14.55 0.93 -5.84
CA LEU A 301 -14.23 -0.48 -6.02
C LEU A 301 -15.09 -1.37 -5.11
N ALA A 302 -15.33 -0.96 -3.87
CA ALA A 302 -16.24 -1.68 -2.99
C ALA A 302 -17.69 -1.64 -3.51
N ALA A 303 -18.15 -0.48 -4.02
CA ALA A 303 -19.50 -0.34 -4.54
C ALA A 303 -19.78 -1.23 -5.77
N VAL A 304 -18.81 -1.45 -6.66
CA VAL A 304 -18.99 -2.39 -7.80
C VAL A 304 -18.99 -3.86 -7.37
N MET A 305 -18.41 -4.18 -6.21
CA MET A 305 -18.37 -5.52 -5.61
C MET A 305 -19.53 -5.76 -4.63
N ALA A 306 -20.74 -5.29 -4.99
CA ALA A 306 -21.88 -5.28 -4.09
C ALA A 306 -22.34 -6.67 -3.61
N ASP A 307 -22.00 -7.74 -4.33
CA ASP A 307 -22.25 -9.14 -3.98
C ASP A 307 -21.21 -9.75 -3.04
N LYS A 308 -20.11 -9.04 -2.75
CA LYS A 308 -19.02 -9.51 -1.91
C LYS A 308 -19.13 -8.90 -0.52
N LYS A 309 -18.87 -9.71 0.51
CA LYS A 309 -18.81 -9.21 1.89
C LYS A 309 -17.49 -8.45 2.10
N ILE A 310 -17.55 -7.19 2.54
CA ILE A 310 -16.38 -6.34 2.80
C ILE A 310 -16.50 -5.78 4.21
N THR A 311 -15.53 -6.09 5.07
CA THR A 311 -15.46 -5.53 6.42
C THR A 311 -14.19 -4.71 6.57
N LEU A 312 -14.33 -3.46 6.99
CA LEU A 312 -13.22 -2.59 7.34
C LEU A 312 -13.04 -2.62 8.86
N VAL A 313 -11.88 -3.04 9.34
CA VAL A 313 -11.56 -3.02 10.78
C VAL A 313 -10.54 -1.91 11.02
N LEU A 314 -10.95 -0.88 11.74
CA LEU A 314 -10.15 0.31 12.01
C LEU A 314 -9.53 0.26 13.41
N GLY A 315 -8.23 0.44 13.50
CA GLY A 315 -7.48 0.49 14.73
C GLY A 315 -7.75 1.75 15.57
N LYS A 316 -7.01 1.89 16.68
CA LYS A 316 -6.98 3.13 17.49
C LYS A 316 -6.07 4.20 16.89
N GLY A 317 -6.02 4.31 15.56
CA GLY A 317 -5.38 5.44 14.88
C GLY A 317 -6.04 6.77 15.27
N ASP A 318 -5.67 7.84 14.58
CA ASP A 318 -6.32 9.13 14.77
C ASP A 318 -7.78 9.03 14.29
N ARG A 319 -8.67 8.55 15.17
CA ARG A 319 -10.08 8.27 14.90
C ARG A 319 -10.78 9.45 14.22
N VAL A 320 -10.28 10.67 14.41
CA VAL A 320 -10.75 11.90 13.75
C VAL A 320 -10.44 11.90 12.25
N VAL A 321 -9.25 11.47 11.85
CA VAL A 321 -8.83 11.30 10.44
C VAL A 321 -9.63 10.18 9.80
N ASP A 322 -9.76 9.04 10.48
CA ASP A 322 -10.51 7.89 9.96
C ASP A 322 -12.01 8.23 9.79
N THR A 323 -12.63 8.89 10.77
CA THR A 323 -14.03 9.33 10.68
C THR A 323 -14.24 10.32 9.53
N ARG A 324 -13.25 11.18 9.24
CA ARG A 324 -13.33 12.14 8.12
C ARG A 324 -13.39 11.42 6.76
N PHE A 325 -12.62 10.35 6.59
CA PHE A 325 -12.56 9.62 5.32
C PHE A 325 -13.55 8.45 5.24
N LEU A 326 -14.16 8.04 6.35
CA LEU A 326 -15.33 7.16 6.32
C LEU A 326 -16.53 7.81 5.62
N GLY A 327 -16.65 9.14 5.62
CA GLY A 327 -17.66 9.83 4.81
C GLY A 327 -17.55 9.53 3.30
N ALA A 328 -16.35 9.16 2.82
CA ALA A 328 -16.16 8.71 1.44
C ALA A 328 -16.81 7.33 1.16
N TRP A 329 -17.18 6.58 2.20
CA TRP A 329 -17.81 5.27 2.13
C TRP A 329 -19.34 5.30 2.33
N ASP A 330 -19.92 6.44 2.70
CA ASP A 330 -21.36 6.54 2.99
C ASP A 330 -22.22 6.10 1.79
N PHE A 331 -21.85 6.54 0.59
CA PHE A 331 -22.56 6.15 -0.64
C PHE A 331 -22.49 4.65 -0.94
N VAL A 332 -21.45 3.95 -0.45
CA VAL A 332 -21.34 2.49 -0.60
C VAL A 332 -22.44 1.82 0.22
N ARG A 333 -22.63 2.25 1.47
CA ARG A 333 -23.70 1.76 2.34
C ARG A 333 -25.08 2.07 1.75
N GLU A 334 -25.29 3.28 1.25
CA GLU A 334 -26.54 3.67 0.60
C GLU A 334 -26.83 2.81 -0.64
N ASN A 335 -25.83 2.59 -1.50
CA ASN A 335 -25.94 1.73 -2.67
C ASN A 335 -26.30 0.29 -2.31
N LEU A 336 -25.62 -0.29 -1.33
CA LEU A 336 -25.90 -1.64 -0.85
C LEU A 336 -27.29 -1.76 -0.23
N ASN A 337 -27.70 -0.76 0.54
CA ASN A 337 -29.05 -0.69 1.11
C ASN A 337 -30.13 -0.64 0.01
N ALA A 338 -29.90 0.13 -1.07
CA ALA A 338 -30.81 0.17 -2.21
C ALA A 338 -30.90 -1.16 -2.99
N MET A 339 -29.94 -2.07 -2.79
CA MET A 339 -29.90 -3.41 -3.40
C MET A 339 -30.32 -4.53 -2.43
N ASP A 340 -30.80 -4.21 -1.22
CA ASP A 340 -31.06 -5.16 -0.13
C ASP A 340 -29.83 -6.01 0.24
N LYS A 341 -28.63 -5.41 0.17
CA LYS A 341 -27.32 -6.03 0.44
C LYS A 341 -26.50 -5.29 1.49
N VAL A 342 -27.13 -4.50 2.35
CA VAL A 342 -26.43 -3.67 3.36
C VAL A 342 -25.52 -4.51 4.28
N ASP A 343 -25.90 -5.76 4.56
CA ASP A 343 -25.13 -6.70 5.39
C ASP A 343 -23.80 -7.14 4.75
N ASN A 344 -23.60 -6.87 3.46
CA ASN A 344 -22.33 -7.12 2.77
C ASN A 344 -21.26 -6.07 3.11
N PHE A 345 -21.57 -5.01 3.86
CA PHE A 345 -20.58 -4.01 4.25
C PHE A 345 -20.66 -3.64 5.73
N SER A 346 -19.58 -3.85 6.46
CA SER A 346 -19.45 -3.41 7.85
C SER A 346 -18.17 -2.60 8.08
N VAL A 347 -18.25 -1.69 9.06
CA VAL A 347 -17.09 -0.97 9.60
C VAL A 347 -17.04 -1.26 11.09
N GLU A 348 -15.91 -1.79 11.53
CA GLU A 348 -15.67 -2.25 12.89
C GLU A 348 -14.46 -1.50 13.45
N TYR A 349 -14.43 -1.31 14.77
CA TYR A 349 -13.37 -0.57 15.45
C TYR A 349 -12.67 -1.47 16.46
N MET A 350 -11.34 -1.37 16.52
CA MET A 350 -10.56 -2.13 17.48
C MET A 350 -10.47 -1.40 18.81
N ASP A 351 -10.77 -2.13 19.89
CA ASP A 351 -10.57 -1.65 21.24
C ASP A 351 -9.26 -2.16 21.89
N THR A 352 -8.61 -3.22 21.38
CA THR A 352 -7.25 -3.68 21.76
C THR A 352 -6.60 -4.57 20.68
N ASN A 353 -5.26 -4.74 20.68
CA ASN A 353 -4.50 -5.62 19.76
C ASN A 353 -4.90 -7.11 19.85
N LEU A 354 -5.52 -7.55 20.94
CA LEU A 354 -6.03 -8.93 21.08
C LEU A 354 -7.32 -9.19 20.27
N ASN A 355 -7.90 -8.16 19.63
CA ASN A 355 -9.22 -8.25 19.00
C ASN A 355 -9.20 -8.63 17.50
N TYR A 356 -8.05 -8.54 16.80
CA TYR A 356 -7.96 -8.86 15.36
C TYR A 356 -8.43 -10.29 15.06
N MET A 357 -8.06 -11.25 15.94
CA MET A 357 -8.46 -12.65 15.82
C MET A 357 -9.97 -12.83 15.88
N ALA A 358 -10.66 -12.11 16.78
CA ALA A 358 -12.09 -12.22 16.94
C ALA A 358 -12.83 -11.74 15.68
N HIS A 359 -12.41 -10.62 15.12
CA HIS A 359 -12.96 -10.08 13.87
C HIS A 359 -12.73 -11.04 12.69
N ILE A 360 -11.53 -11.63 12.60
CA ILE A 360 -11.19 -12.59 11.54
C ILE A 360 -12.02 -13.89 11.66
N ASP A 361 -12.06 -14.51 12.83
CA ASP A 361 -12.79 -15.76 13.04
C ASP A 361 -14.29 -15.56 12.82
N GLN A 362 -14.85 -14.43 13.27
CA GLN A 362 -16.24 -14.05 13.00
C GLN A 362 -16.48 -13.88 11.50
N PHE A 363 -15.64 -13.09 10.82
CA PHE A 363 -15.79 -12.81 9.39
C PHE A 363 -15.73 -14.08 8.52
N ILE A 364 -14.86 -15.04 8.87
CA ILE A 364 -14.68 -16.27 8.11
C ILE A 364 -15.80 -17.29 8.36
N THR A 365 -16.42 -17.25 9.54
CA THR A 365 -17.51 -18.15 9.93
C THR A 365 -18.86 -17.72 9.35
N ASP A 366 -19.07 -16.40 9.26
CA ASP A 366 -20.26 -15.74 8.71
C ASP A 366 -20.22 -15.64 7.18
#